data_AF-A0A662MPU1-F1
#
_entry.id   AF-A0A662MPU1-F1
#
_cell.length_a   1.000
_cell.length_b   1.000
_cell.length_c   1.000
_cell.angle_alpha   90.00
_cell.angle_beta   90.00
_cell.angle_gamma   90.00
#
_symmetry.space_group_name_H-M   'P 1'
#
loop_
_entity.id
_entity.type
_entity.pdbx_description
1 polymer ?
#
loop_
_entity_poly.entity_id
_entity_poly.type
_entity_poly.pdbx_seq_one_letter_code
_entity_poly.pdbx_strand_id
1 'polypeptide(L)'
;MCFKNGLALLLVSILILSFPPHGDVRGEGTRDVPFSGLIDSDTTWAGNFHFANVTVAPGATLTIASGSVGHGLPGARIYVEGALIAGNDSGPPVYLGNASSSPWGYIQVNSTGRAVVRNTYISNSTIALYSYPGGSMEVRNSSIKFVEKGLLSQGHMRAEGVTFEEVQEDALTIYSPENVGGEGHNGYRV
;
A
#
# COMPACT_ATOMS: atom_id res chain seq x y z
N MET A 1 -65.93 21.51 -34.09
CA MET A 1 -65.10 20.61 -33.26
C MET A 1 -64.38 19.66 -34.20
N CYS A 2 -63.06 19.52 -34.32
CA CYS A 2 -61.88 20.16 -33.72
C CYS A 2 -60.74 19.92 -34.75
N PHE A 3 -59.84 20.90 -34.93
CA PHE A 3 -58.68 20.82 -35.81
C PHE A 3 -57.71 19.70 -35.36
N LYS A 4 -57.36 18.78 -36.27
CA LYS A 4 -56.17 17.91 -36.14
C LYS A 4 -55.01 18.60 -36.87
N ASN A 5 -54.24 19.41 -36.15
CA ASN A 5 -52.93 19.86 -36.61
C ASN A 5 -51.88 18.85 -36.13
N GLY A 6 -51.22 18.21 -37.09
CA GLY A 6 -50.08 17.32 -36.85
C GLY A 6 -48.91 18.12 -36.28
N LEU A 7 -48.56 17.85 -35.03
CA LEU A 7 -47.39 18.39 -34.38
C LEU A 7 -46.21 17.43 -34.63
N ALA A 8 -45.29 17.84 -35.51
CA ALA A 8 -44.03 17.16 -35.71
C ALA A 8 -43.19 17.27 -34.43
N LEU A 9 -42.93 16.14 -33.78
CA LEU A 9 -42.10 16.07 -32.57
C LEU A 9 -40.62 16.14 -33.00
N LEU A 10 -40.04 17.33 -32.91
CA LEU A 10 -38.61 17.56 -33.15
C LEU A 10 -37.87 17.15 -31.86
N LEU A 11 -37.29 15.94 -31.86
CA LEU A 11 -36.41 15.48 -30.78
C LEU A 11 -35.13 16.32 -30.80
N VAL A 12 -35.10 17.38 -29.99
CA VAL A 12 -33.86 18.08 -29.66
C VAL A 12 -33.08 17.18 -28.70
N SER A 13 -32.15 16.41 -29.23
CA SER A 13 -31.19 15.65 -28.44
C SER A 13 -30.25 16.64 -27.72
N ILE A 14 -30.51 16.91 -26.44
CA ILE A 14 -29.59 17.65 -25.58
C ILE A 14 -28.41 16.72 -25.30
N LEU A 15 -27.30 16.94 -26.02
CA LEU A 15 -26.00 16.37 -25.69
C LEU A 15 -25.52 17.06 -24.40
N ILE A 16 -25.75 16.46 -23.24
CA ILE A 16 -25.18 16.93 -21.99
C ILE A 16 -23.68 16.62 -22.04
N LEU A 17 -22.88 17.58 -22.50
CA LEU A 17 -21.45 17.60 -22.22
C LEU A 17 -21.30 17.69 -20.69
N SER A 18 -21.10 16.54 -20.06
CA SER A 18 -20.61 16.44 -18.69
C SER A 18 -19.18 16.96 -18.67
N PHE A 19 -19.01 18.28 -18.59
CA PHE A 19 -17.74 18.84 -18.16
C PHE A 19 -17.50 18.37 -16.72
N PRO A 20 -16.36 17.73 -16.39
CA PRO A 20 -16.00 17.53 -15.00
C PRO A 20 -16.00 18.91 -14.33
N PRO A 21 -16.56 19.07 -13.13
CA PRO A 21 -16.55 20.36 -12.47
C PRO A 21 -15.09 20.76 -12.24
N HIS A 22 -14.61 21.72 -13.01
CA HIS A 22 -13.45 22.52 -12.64
C HIS A 22 -13.87 23.35 -11.43
N GLY A 23 -13.72 22.77 -10.24
CA GLY A 23 -13.81 23.49 -8.99
C GLY A 23 -12.56 24.37 -8.86
N ASP A 24 -12.67 25.63 -9.28
CA ASP A 24 -11.81 26.67 -8.73
C ASP A 24 -12.42 27.10 -7.40
N VAL A 25 -11.92 26.52 -6.31
CA VAL A 25 -12.21 26.95 -4.93
C VAL A 25 -10.87 27.24 -4.27
N ARG A 26 -10.48 28.51 -4.30
CA ARG A 26 -9.46 29.04 -3.40
C ARG A 26 -9.99 29.05 -1.97
N GLY A 27 -9.39 28.23 -1.12
CA GLY A 27 -9.24 28.53 0.31
C GLY A 27 -10.19 27.83 1.28
N GLU A 28 -10.09 26.51 1.40
CA GLU A 28 -10.19 25.82 2.69
C GLU A 28 -9.27 24.61 2.59
N GLY A 29 -8.28 24.49 3.47
CA GLY A 29 -7.35 23.36 3.42
C GLY A 29 -8.13 22.07 3.55
N THR A 30 -8.27 21.33 2.45
CA THR A 30 -8.77 19.97 2.48
C THR A 30 -7.91 19.22 3.47
N ARG A 31 -8.44 18.91 4.65
CA ARG A 31 -7.76 18.02 5.57
C ARG A 31 -7.51 16.75 4.78
N ASP A 32 -6.26 16.46 4.50
CA ASP A 32 -5.86 15.20 3.90
C ASP A 32 -6.25 14.10 4.88
N VAL A 33 -7.37 13.41 4.61
CA VAL A 33 -7.88 12.36 5.47
C VAL A 33 -7.09 11.10 5.13
N PRO A 34 -6.30 10.56 6.08
CA PRO A 34 -5.49 9.39 5.80
C PRO A 34 -6.36 8.19 5.43
N PHE A 35 -5.93 7.40 4.45
CA PHE A 35 -6.53 6.11 4.17
C PHE A 35 -6.46 5.23 5.42
N SER A 36 -7.60 4.67 5.81
CA SER A 36 -7.73 3.90 7.05
C SER A 36 -8.87 2.90 6.96
N GLY A 37 -8.86 1.90 7.83
CA GLY A 37 -9.93 0.92 7.95
C GLY A 37 -9.79 -0.27 6.99
N LEU A 38 -10.93 -0.84 6.60
CA LEU A 38 -10.99 -2.07 5.83
C LEU A 38 -11.04 -1.77 4.31
N ILE A 39 -10.24 -2.49 3.54
CA ILE A 39 -10.32 -2.60 2.08
C ILE A 39 -10.90 -3.99 1.79
N ASP A 40 -12.17 -4.05 1.42
CA ASP A 40 -12.92 -5.28 1.14
C ASP A 40 -13.16 -5.51 -0.36
N SER A 41 -12.63 -4.63 -1.21
CA SER A 41 -12.68 -4.72 -2.66
C SER A 41 -11.40 -4.16 -3.27
N ASP A 42 -11.08 -4.60 -4.49
CA ASP A 42 -9.88 -4.17 -5.20
C ASP A 42 -9.80 -2.64 -5.28
N THR A 43 -8.73 -2.09 -4.72
CA THR A 43 -8.57 -0.65 -4.51
C THR A 43 -7.20 -0.23 -5.01
N THR A 44 -7.15 0.93 -5.67
CA THR A 44 -5.88 1.55 -6.08
C THR A 44 -5.65 2.85 -5.33
N TRP A 45 -4.48 2.98 -4.71
CA TRP A 45 -3.96 4.23 -4.19
C TRP A 45 -2.97 4.82 -5.17
N ALA A 46 -3.10 6.12 -5.46
CA ALA A 46 -2.26 6.84 -6.41
C ALA A 46 -1.99 8.27 -5.95
N GLY A 47 -0.84 8.82 -6.35
CA GLY A 47 -0.46 10.20 -6.04
C GLY A 47 0.19 10.35 -4.67
N ASN A 48 0.01 11.52 -4.05
CA ASN A 48 0.45 11.78 -2.68
C ASN A 48 -0.70 11.48 -1.72
N PHE A 49 -0.48 10.63 -0.73
CA PHE A 49 -1.50 10.24 0.23
C PHE A 49 -0.92 9.99 1.62
N HIS A 50 -1.74 10.15 2.65
CA HIS A 50 -1.45 9.67 3.99
C HIS A 50 -2.20 8.37 4.28
N PHE A 51 -1.68 7.53 5.17
CA PHE A 51 -2.37 6.34 5.64
C PHE A 51 -2.19 6.10 7.14
N ALA A 52 -3.25 5.62 7.78
CA ALA A 52 -3.24 5.08 9.13
C ALA A 52 -3.26 3.55 9.06
N ASN A 53 -3.81 2.88 10.08
CA ASN A 53 -4.02 1.45 10.03
C ASN A 53 -5.03 1.08 8.94
N VAL A 54 -4.61 0.19 8.04
CA VAL A 54 -5.43 -0.35 6.96
C VAL A 54 -5.33 -1.86 6.92
N THR A 55 -6.47 -2.54 6.75
CA THR A 55 -6.53 -3.98 6.54
C THR A 55 -7.01 -4.27 5.13
N VAL A 56 -6.24 -5.02 4.36
CA VAL A 56 -6.66 -5.57 3.06
C VAL A 56 -7.29 -6.92 3.32
N ALA A 57 -8.61 -7.00 3.19
CA ALA A 57 -9.39 -8.19 3.49
C ALA A 57 -9.03 -9.37 2.57
N PRO A 58 -9.33 -10.61 2.97
CA PRO A 58 -9.22 -11.77 2.08
C PRO A 58 -10.00 -11.56 0.78
N GLY A 59 -9.38 -11.87 -0.36
CA GLY A 59 -9.97 -11.71 -1.68
C GLY A 59 -9.89 -10.30 -2.27
N ALA A 60 -9.48 -9.29 -1.49
CA ALA A 60 -9.23 -7.94 -2.00
C ALA A 60 -7.74 -7.73 -2.31
N THR A 61 -7.48 -6.85 -3.28
CA THR A 61 -6.14 -6.38 -3.63
C THR A 61 -6.03 -4.88 -3.41
N LEU A 62 -5.08 -4.46 -2.58
CA LEU A 62 -4.60 -3.08 -2.57
C LEU A 62 -3.45 -2.93 -3.57
N THR A 63 -3.63 -2.07 -4.55
CA THR A 63 -2.57 -1.66 -5.49
C THR A 63 -2.09 -0.24 -5.15
N ILE A 64 -0.80 -0.06 -4.90
CA ILE A 64 -0.17 1.26 -4.81
C ILE A 64 0.51 1.53 -6.14
N ALA A 65 -0.04 2.48 -6.90
CA ALA A 65 0.41 2.79 -8.24
C ALA A 65 1.86 3.33 -8.24
N SER A 66 2.64 2.96 -9.26
CA SER A 66 3.98 3.52 -9.48
C SER A 66 3.99 5.06 -9.50
N GLY A 67 5.03 5.66 -8.94
CA GLY A 67 5.18 7.11 -8.82
C GLY A 67 4.42 7.72 -7.63
N SER A 68 3.73 6.90 -6.83
CA SER A 68 3.02 7.39 -5.65
C SER A 68 3.97 7.64 -4.48
N VAL A 69 3.57 8.57 -3.61
CA VAL A 69 4.25 8.90 -2.37
C VAL A 69 3.26 8.73 -1.22
N GLY A 70 3.45 7.67 -0.44
CA GLY A 70 2.64 7.33 0.71
C GLY A 70 3.30 7.77 2.01
N HIS A 71 2.55 8.48 2.84
CA HIS A 71 2.95 9.00 4.14
C HIS A 71 2.24 8.25 5.28
N GLY A 72 2.93 7.28 5.88
CA GLY A 72 2.37 6.52 7.01
C GLY A 72 2.35 7.36 8.27
N LEU A 73 1.21 7.41 8.97
CA LEU A 73 1.15 8.03 10.30
C LEU A 73 2.04 7.26 11.31
N PRO A 74 2.45 7.89 12.43
CA PRO A 74 3.21 7.20 13.48
C PRO A 74 2.55 5.88 13.90
N GLY A 75 3.31 4.79 13.85
CA GLY A 75 2.83 3.44 14.17
C GLY A 75 1.82 2.81 13.19
N ALA A 76 1.48 3.47 12.08
CA ALA A 76 0.53 2.95 11.09
C ALA A 76 1.01 1.63 10.48
N ARG A 77 0.08 0.70 10.25
CA ARG A 77 0.36 -0.60 9.62
C ARG A 77 -0.59 -0.89 8.47
N ILE A 78 -0.07 -1.58 7.47
CA ILE A 78 -0.88 -2.21 6.43
C ILE A 78 -0.94 -3.71 6.75
N TYR A 79 -2.09 -4.19 7.20
CA TYR A 79 -2.36 -5.60 7.45
C TYR A 79 -2.86 -6.25 6.17
N VAL A 80 -2.07 -7.17 5.61
CA VAL A 80 -2.37 -7.83 4.34
C VAL A 80 -2.91 -9.23 4.63
N GLU A 81 -4.23 -9.39 4.57
CA GLU A 81 -4.91 -10.70 4.63
C GLU A 81 -5.26 -11.20 3.22
N GLY A 82 -5.52 -10.29 2.28
CA GLY A 82 -5.61 -10.52 0.84
C GLY A 82 -4.27 -10.26 0.13
N ALA A 83 -4.25 -9.31 -0.81
CA ALA A 83 -3.05 -8.98 -1.59
C ALA A 83 -2.65 -7.50 -1.51
N LEU A 84 -1.34 -7.24 -1.43
CA LEU A 84 -0.75 -5.92 -1.63
C LEU A 84 0.18 -5.97 -2.84
N ILE A 85 0.00 -5.05 -3.78
CA ILE A 85 0.91 -4.82 -4.90
C ILE A 85 1.39 -3.37 -4.84
N ALA A 86 2.66 -3.14 -4.55
CA ALA A 86 3.25 -1.81 -4.52
C ALA A 86 4.29 -1.68 -5.65
N GLY A 87 4.01 -0.75 -6.57
CA GLY A 87 4.88 -0.46 -7.70
C GLY A 87 4.90 -1.56 -8.78
N ASN A 88 5.80 -1.39 -9.75
CA ASN A 88 6.02 -2.32 -10.85
C ASN A 88 7.48 -2.23 -11.33
N ASP A 89 7.88 -3.11 -12.26
CA ASP A 89 9.28 -3.26 -12.67
C ASP A 89 9.81 -2.17 -13.62
N SER A 90 8.94 -1.30 -14.18
CA SER A 90 9.33 -0.38 -15.29
C SER A 90 8.88 1.08 -15.13
N GLY A 91 7.99 1.35 -14.18
CA GLY A 91 7.47 2.68 -13.88
C GLY A 91 8.34 3.44 -12.88
N PRO A 92 7.98 4.71 -12.60
CA PRO A 92 8.62 5.46 -11.53
C PRO A 92 8.45 4.74 -10.18
N PRO A 93 9.41 4.89 -9.28
CA PRO A 93 9.37 4.17 -8.02
C PRO A 93 8.21 4.63 -7.12
N VAL A 94 7.73 3.74 -6.26
CA VAL A 94 6.85 4.09 -5.15
C VAL A 94 7.68 4.51 -3.95
N TYR A 95 7.27 5.55 -3.23
CA TYR A 95 7.91 5.97 -1.99
C TYR A 95 6.93 5.75 -0.84
N LEU A 96 7.28 4.89 0.12
CA LEU A 96 6.54 4.70 1.37
C LEU A 96 7.41 5.11 2.53
N GLY A 97 7.04 6.19 3.21
CA GLY A 97 7.75 6.66 4.39
C GLY A 97 6.85 7.47 5.31
N ASN A 98 7.41 8.02 6.39
CA ASN A 98 6.69 8.97 7.22
C ASN A 98 7.32 10.37 7.11
N ALA A 99 6.49 11.40 7.02
CA ALA A 99 6.90 12.80 7.08
C ALA A 99 7.13 13.32 8.51
N SER A 100 6.79 12.54 9.54
CA SER A 100 6.95 12.90 10.96
C SER A 100 8.25 12.33 11.57
N SER A 101 8.60 12.84 12.75
CA SER A 101 9.79 12.44 13.52
C SER A 101 9.71 11.03 14.14
N SER A 102 8.56 10.38 14.10
CA SER A 102 8.35 9.04 14.68
C SER A 102 8.14 8.03 13.54
N PRO A 103 8.69 6.82 13.60
CA PRO A 103 8.53 5.87 12.50
C PRO A 103 7.06 5.43 12.34
N TRP A 104 6.66 5.10 11.11
CA TRP A 104 5.44 4.29 10.90
C TRP A 104 5.72 2.83 11.28
N GLY A 105 4.68 2.01 11.35
CA GLY A 105 4.82 0.61 11.75
C GLY A 105 5.55 -0.20 10.69
N TYR A 106 4.76 -0.93 9.89
CA TYR A 106 5.28 -1.82 8.84
C TYR A 106 4.14 -2.37 7.98
N ILE A 107 4.51 -3.02 6.88
CA ILE A 107 3.60 -3.88 6.13
C ILE A 107 3.62 -5.27 6.79
N GLN A 108 2.49 -5.66 7.37
CA GLN A 108 2.29 -6.96 7.99
C GLN A 108 1.60 -7.90 7.01
N VAL A 109 2.27 -8.97 6.60
CA VAL A 109 1.68 -10.00 5.75
C VAL A 109 1.19 -11.14 6.62
N ASN A 110 -0.12 -11.26 6.77
CA ASN A 110 -0.75 -12.29 7.60
C ASN A 110 -0.71 -13.66 6.91
N SER A 111 -1.18 -14.71 7.60
CA SER A 111 -1.02 -16.11 7.19
C SER A 111 -1.62 -16.48 5.83
N THR A 112 -2.60 -15.71 5.33
CA THR A 112 -3.17 -15.87 3.98
C THR A 112 -2.73 -14.78 3.01
N GLY A 113 -1.99 -13.80 3.52
CA GLY A 113 -1.63 -12.59 2.81
C GLY A 113 -0.52 -12.81 1.79
N ARG A 114 -0.54 -11.98 0.76
CA ARG A 114 0.55 -11.87 -0.20
C ARG A 114 0.94 -10.42 -0.45
N ALA A 115 2.21 -10.08 -0.24
CA ALA A 115 2.76 -8.79 -0.62
C ALA A 115 3.73 -8.92 -1.79
N VAL A 116 3.60 -8.03 -2.76
CA VAL A 116 4.50 -7.88 -3.89
C VAL A 116 4.95 -6.44 -3.95
N VAL A 117 6.24 -6.20 -3.72
CA VAL A 117 6.83 -4.87 -3.64
C VAL A 117 7.93 -4.77 -4.69
N ARG A 118 7.77 -3.87 -5.66
CA ARG A 118 8.64 -3.73 -6.83
C ARG A 118 8.98 -2.28 -7.06
N ASN A 119 10.26 -1.99 -7.23
CA ASN A 119 10.75 -0.61 -7.45
C ASN A 119 10.21 0.36 -6.39
N THR A 120 10.35 -0.01 -5.11
CA THR A 120 9.80 0.76 -3.99
C THR A 120 10.90 1.18 -3.04
N TYR A 121 10.83 2.43 -2.57
CA TYR A 121 11.60 2.95 -1.45
C TYR A 121 10.75 2.88 -0.19
N ILE A 122 11.21 2.13 0.80
CA ILE A 122 10.58 2.03 2.12
C ILE A 122 11.50 2.70 3.14
N SER A 123 10.97 3.66 3.89
CA SER A 123 11.77 4.36 4.90
C SER A 123 11.03 4.80 6.14
N ASN A 124 11.79 5.12 7.20
CA ASN A 124 11.28 5.65 8.47
C ASN A 124 10.18 4.77 9.09
N SER A 125 10.41 3.45 9.12
CA SER A 125 9.48 2.45 9.65
C SER A 125 10.14 1.61 10.76
N THR A 126 9.35 1.01 11.64
CA THR A 126 9.90 0.08 12.64
C THR A 126 10.33 -1.22 11.98
N ILE A 127 9.52 -1.74 11.04
CA ILE A 127 9.90 -2.87 10.19
C ILE A 127 9.55 -2.49 8.76
N ALA A 128 10.30 -2.91 7.73
CA ALA A 128 9.85 -2.65 6.37
C ALA A 128 8.68 -3.56 6.02
N LEU A 129 8.92 -4.87 6.01
CA LEU A 129 7.90 -5.91 5.82
C LEU A 129 8.11 -7.03 6.83
N TYR A 130 7.01 -7.56 7.35
CA TYR A 130 7.00 -8.74 8.20
C TYR A 130 5.94 -9.74 7.73
N SER A 131 6.36 -10.92 7.26
CA SER A 131 5.45 -12.03 6.99
C SER A 131 5.33 -12.99 8.19
N TYR A 132 4.09 -13.27 8.58
CA TYR A 132 3.71 -14.29 9.54
C TYR A 132 3.70 -15.69 8.89
N PRO A 133 3.62 -16.78 9.66
CA PRO A 133 3.57 -18.15 9.11
C PRO A 133 2.41 -18.31 8.13
N GLY A 134 2.70 -18.82 6.93
CA GLY A 134 1.75 -18.93 5.82
C GLY A 134 1.71 -17.72 4.88
N GLY A 135 2.10 -16.53 5.36
CA GLY A 135 2.19 -15.32 4.54
C GLY A 135 3.30 -15.41 3.50
N SER A 136 3.17 -14.66 2.41
CA SER A 136 4.17 -14.63 1.33
C SER A 136 4.57 -13.21 0.95
N MET A 137 5.87 -12.97 0.78
CA MET A 137 6.37 -11.69 0.29
C MET A 137 7.39 -11.83 -0.83
N GLU A 138 7.25 -11.00 -1.84
CA GLU A 138 8.19 -10.83 -2.95
C GLU A 138 8.63 -9.37 -2.99
N VAL A 139 9.91 -9.11 -2.77
CA VAL A 139 10.51 -7.77 -2.79
C VAL A 139 11.58 -7.73 -3.86
N ARG A 140 11.42 -6.84 -4.84
CA ARG A 140 12.33 -6.75 -6.00
C ARG A 140 12.74 -5.31 -6.27
N ASN A 141 14.00 -5.11 -6.63
CA ASN A 141 14.55 -3.83 -7.08
C ASN A 141 14.17 -2.66 -6.15
N SER A 142 14.26 -2.86 -4.84
CA SER A 142 13.70 -1.95 -3.84
C SER A 142 14.77 -1.51 -2.85
N SER A 143 14.58 -0.34 -2.24
CA SER A 143 15.51 0.20 -1.26
C SER A 143 14.81 0.38 0.08
N ILE A 144 15.43 -0.12 1.14
CA ILE A 144 14.93 -0.05 2.51
C ILE A 144 15.92 0.76 3.33
N LYS A 145 15.46 1.89 3.87
CA LYS A 145 16.35 2.87 4.50
C LYS A 145 15.79 3.51 5.76
N PHE A 146 16.62 3.80 6.76
CA PHE A 146 16.18 4.41 8.03
C PHE A 146 15.07 3.59 8.72
N VAL A 147 15.30 2.30 8.88
CA VAL A 147 14.36 1.40 9.53
C VAL A 147 14.99 0.76 10.76
N GLU A 148 14.18 0.39 11.74
CA GLU A 148 14.69 -0.42 12.86
C GLU A 148 15.04 -1.83 12.35
N LYS A 149 14.14 -2.47 11.58
CA LYS A 149 14.37 -3.77 10.93
C LYS A 149 13.96 -3.74 9.47
N GLY A 150 14.67 -4.49 8.62
CA GLY A 150 14.36 -4.59 7.20
C GLY A 150 13.24 -5.60 6.92
N LEU A 151 13.59 -6.75 6.33
CA LEU A 151 12.65 -7.80 5.96
C LEU A 151 12.67 -8.94 6.98
N LEU A 152 11.51 -9.23 7.60
CA LEU A 152 11.32 -10.33 8.54
C LEU A 152 10.38 -11.37 7.93
N SER A 153 10.81 -12.63 7.85
CA SER A 153 9.98 -13.70 7.28
C SER A 153 9.82 -14.89 8.21
N GLN A 154 8.58 -15.24 8.55
CA GLN A 154 8.18 -16.55 9.06
C GLN A 154 7.47 -17.40 7.99
N GLY A 155 7.14 -16.79 6.84
CA GLY A 155 6.57 -17.46 5.69
C GLY A 155 7.50 -17.48 4.48
N HIS A 156 6.94 -17.60 3.27
CA HIS A 156 7.72 -17.60 2.04
C HIS A 156 8.23 -16.18 1.72
N MET A 157 9.52 -16.07 1.40
CA MET A 157 10.11 -14.81 0.96
C MET A 157 10.99 -15.00 -0.28
N ARG A 158 10.84 -14.07 -1.23
CA ARG A 158 11.81 -13.81 -2.29
C ARG A 158 12.26 -12.36 -2.19
N ALA A 159 13.57 -12.12 -2.05
CA ALA A 159 14.17 -10.80 -2.10
C ALA A 159 15.24 -10.78 -3.21
N GLU A 160 15.13 -9.85 -4.16
CA GLU A 160 16.02 -9.76 -5.32
C GLU A 160 16.34 -8.30 -5.63
N GLY A 161 17.63 -7.95 -5.73
CA GLY A 161 18.01 -6.55 -5.98
C GLY A 161 17.51 -5.58 -4.91
N VAL A 162 17.49 -6.02 -3.64
CA VAL A 162 17.08 -5.18 -2.51
C VAL A 162 18.31 -4.58 -1.85
N THR A 163 18.31 -3.26 -1.66
CA THR A 163 19.38 -2.54 -0.96
C THR A 163 18.90 -2.13 0.44
N PHE A 164 19.75 -2.35 1.44
CA PHE A 164 19.50 -1.95 2.82
C PHE A 164 20.52 -0.90 3.24
N GLU A 165 20.03 0.22 3.77
CA GLU A 165 20.87 1.33 4.25
C GLU A 165 20.34 1.79 5.61
N GLU A 166 21.24 2.08 6.56
CA GLU A 166 20.84 2.71 7.83
C GLU A 166 19.74 1.92 8.57
N VAL A 167 19.94 0.60 8.67
CA VAL A 167 19.11 -0.33 9.45
C VAL A 167 19.69 -0.43 10.86
N GLN A 168 18.86 -0.26 11.90
CA GLN A 168 19.34 -0.20 13.29
C GLN A 168 19.64 -1.58 13.88
N GLU A 169 18.78 -2.56 13.62
CA GLU A 169 18.96 -3.94 14.04
C GLU A 169 19.27 -4.84 12.83
N ASP A 170 18.36 -5.73 12.46
CA ASP A 170 18.59 -6.72 11.41
C ASP A 170 17.98 -6.26 10.07
N ALA A 171 18.80 -6.25 9.01
CA ALA A 171 18.35 -5.96 7.64
C ALA A 171 17.48 -7.08 7.06
N LEU A 172 17.81 -8.32 7.40
CA LEU A 172 17.09 -9.51 6.94
C LEU A 172 17.04 -10.53 8.08
N THR A 173 15.85 -10.99 8.41
CA THR A 173 15.64 -12.07 9.38
C THR A 173 14.72 -13.12 8.77
N ILE A 174 15.17 -14.37 8.80
CA ILE A 174 14.37 -15.52 8.37
C ILE A 174 14.21 -16.43 9.58
N TYR A 175 12.97 -16.64 9.99
CA TYR A 175 12.61 -17.56 11.05
C TYR A 175 12.34 -18.94 10.47
N SER A 176 12.88 -19.97 11.12
CA SER A 176 12.46 -21.34 10.84
C SER A 176 11.02 -21.56 11.33
N PRO A 177 10.16 -22.24 10.55
CA PRO A 177 8.78 -22.54 10.96
C PRO A 177 8.70 -23.41 12.23
N GLU A 178 9.81 -23.98 12.71
CA GLU A 178 9.86 -24.82 13.91
C GLU A 178 9.87 -24.03 15.24
N ASN A 179 10.05 -22.71 15.22
CA ASN A 179 10.19 -21.90 16.44
C ASN A 179 8.90 -21.21 16.92
N VAL A 180 7.73 -21.56 16.39
CA VAL A 180 6.45 -20.91 16.79
C VAL A 180 5.77 -21.62 17.98
N GLY A 181 6.46 -22.55 18.65
CA GLY A 181 5.87 -23.38 19.71
C GLY A 181 6.65 -23.51 21.03
N GLY A 182 7.80 -22.88 21.21
CA GLY A 182 8.59 -23.10 22.42
C GLY A 182 9.57 -21.99 22.68
N GLU A 183 9.65 -21.60 23.95
CA GLU A 183 10.52 -20.56 24.49
C GLU A 183 11.95 -20.62 23.97
N GLY A 184 12.43 -19.48 23.47
CA GLY A 184 13.83 -19.14 23.24
C GLY A 184 14.50 -19.92 22.11
N HIS A 185 14.96 -19.25 21.05
CA HIS A 185 16.28 -19.50 20.47
C HIS A 185 16.59 -18.61 19.25
N ASN A 186 17.86 -18.18 19.21
CA ASN A 186 18.71 -17.83 18.07
C ASN A 186 18.05 -17.79 16.68
N GLY A 187 17.87 -16.58 16.16
CA GLY A 187 17.83 -16.35 14.71
C GLY A 187 19.23 -16.50 14.10
N TYR A 188 19.32 -17.09 12.91
CA TYR A 188 20.52 -16.98 12.08
C TYR A 188 20.64 -15.54 11.58
N ARG A 189 21.69 -14.86 12.01
CA ARG A 189 22.11 -13.55 11.48
C ARG A 189 23.00 -13.80 10.26
N VAL A 190 22.63 -13.21 9.12
CA VAL A 190 23.45 -13.18 7.91
C VAL A 190 23.98 -11.76 7.74
#